data_AF-A0A522E3X5-F1
#
_entry.id   AF-A0A522E3X5-F1
#
_cell.length_a   1.000
_cell.length_b   1.000
_cell.length_c   1.000
_cell.angle_alpha   90.00
_cell.angle_beta   90.00
_cell.angle_gamma   90.00
#
_symmetry.space_group_name_H-M   'P 1'
#
loop_
_entity.id
_entity.type
_entity.pdbx_description
1 polymer ?
#
loop_
_entity_poly.entity_id
_entity_poly.type
_entity_poly.pdbx_seq_one_letter_code
_entity_poly.pdbx_strand_id
1 'polypeptide(L)' 'MSSRTYYKTTTVIFALIGILHLVRIRQGWEAVIGGVSISMGVSVVAAIVAGYLAYRGYALSKHS' A
#
# COMPACT_ATOMS: atom_id res chain seq x y z
N MET A 1 -1.88 16.79 14.15
CA MET A 1 -1.70 16.87 12.68
C MET A 1 -2.94 17.52 12.06
N SER A 2 -2.79 18.36 11.05
CA SER A 2 -3.94 18.83 10.27
C SER A 2 -4.44 17.73 9.32
N SER A 3 -5.72 17.78 8.94
CA SER A 3 -6.33 16.80 8.03
C SER A 3 -5.57 16.68 6.71
N ARG A 4 -5.09 17.81 6.16
CA ARG A 4 -4.26 17.85 4.96
C ARG A 4 -2.94 17.08 5.12
N THR A 5 -2.22 17.27 6.23
CA THR A 5 -0.98 16.53 6.49
C THR A 5 -1.25 15.04 6.67
N TYR A 6 -2.33 14.68 7.38
CA TYR A 6 -2.74 13.29 7.53
C TYR A 6 -2.99 12.61 6.17
N TYR A 7 -3.82 13.20 5.30
CA TYR A 7 -4.12 12.62 4.00
C TYR A 7 -2.90 12.53 3.07
N LYS A 8 -1.99 13.51 3.12
CA LYS A 8 -0.72 13.42 2.39
C LYS A 8 0.15 12.26 2.89
N THR A 9 0.32 12.14 4.21
CA THR A 9 1.13 11.07 4.80
C THR A 9 0.57 9.69 4.47
N THR A 10 -0.75 9.49 4.62
CA THR A 10 -1.38 8.21 4.30
C THR A 10 -1.25 7.85 2.82
N THR A 11 -1.44 8.84 1.93
CA THR A 11 -1.23 8.65 0.48
C THR A 11 0.16 8.12 0.17
N VAL A 12 1.20 8.76 0.72
CA VAL A 12 2.60 8.39 0.45
C VAL A 12 2.89 6.99 0.99
N ILE A 13 2.47 6.69 2.22
CA ILE A 13 2.71 5.38 2.85
C ILE A 13 2.03 4.26 2.05
N PHE A 14 0.75 4.41 1.72
CA PHE A 14 0.03 3.38 0.98
C PHE A 14 0.52 3.25 -0.47
N ALA A 15 0.98 4.32 -1.11
CA ALA A 15 1.61 4.24 -2.42
C ALA A 15 2.91 3.42 -2.38
N LEU A 16 3.78 3.67 -1.39
CA LEU A 16 5.02 2.91 -1.21
C LEU A 16 4.74 1.42 -0.94
N ILE A 17 3.77 1.13 -0.08
CA ILE A 17 3.34 -0.26 0.21
C ILE A 17 2.81 -0.93 -1.06
N GLY A 18 1.96 -0.25 -1.83
CA GLY A 18 1.43 -0.78 -3.09
C GLY A 18 2.54 -1.10 -4.09
N ILE A 19 3.51 -0.20 -4.25
CA ILE A 19 4.67 -0.42 -5.12
C ILE A 19 5.49 -1.62 -4.64
N LEU A 20 5.75 -1.75 -3.34
CA LEU A 20 6.48 -2.88 -2.78
C LEU A 20 5.79 -4.21 -3.10
N HIS A 21 4.46 -4.28 -2.98
CA HIS A 21 3.72 -5.49 -3.33
C HIS A 21 3.77 -5.80 -4.83
N LEU A 22 3.71 -4.79 -5.70
CA LEU A 22 3.87 -4.98 -7.15
C LEU A 22 5.27 -5.50 -7.51
N VAL A 23 6.31 -4.95 -6.88
CA VAL A 23 7.68 -5.43 -7.04
C VAL A 23 7.80 -6.88 -6.58
N ARG A 24 7.23 -7.20 -5.41
CA ARG A 24 7.18 -8.58 -4.89
C ARG A 24 6.51 -9.54 -5.86
N ILE A 25 5.36 -9.16 -6.41
CA ILE A 25 4.62 -9.98 -7.38
C ILE A 25 5.47 -10.24 -8.62
N ARG A 26 6.16 -9.22 -9.12
CA ARG A 26 6.96 -9.33 -10.34
C ARG A 26 8.23 -10.18 -10.14
N GLN A 27 8.87 -10.08 -8.99
CA GLN A 27 10.12 -10.80 -8.70
C GLN A 27 9.90 -12.19 -8.07
N GLY A 28 8.67 -12.51 -7.66
CA GLY A 28 8.39 -13.78 -6.98
C GLY A 28 8.99 -13.89 -5.58
N TRP A 29 9.31 -12.77 -4.93
CA TRP A 29 9.98 -12.77 -3.63
C TRP A 29 9.12 -13.43 -2.55
N GLU A 30 9.68 -14.44 -1.87
CA GLU A 30 9.10 -15.08 -0.71
C GLU A 30 9.10 -14.13 0.51
N ALA A 31 7.91 -13.88 1.05
CA ALA A 31 7.74 -13.08 2.28
C ALA A 31 7.36 -14.03 3.41
N VAL A 32 8.21 -14.11 4.44
CA VAL A 32 7.98 -14.92 5.63
C VAL A 32 7.78 -13.99 6.82
N ILE A 33 6.65 -14.12 7.52
CA ILE A 33 6.33 -13.31 8.70
C ILE A 33 6.03 -14.27 9.84
N GLY A 34 6.80 -14.20 10.93
CA GLY A 34 6.62 -15.09 12.08
C GLY A 34 6.75 -16.58 11.74
N GLY A 35 7.55 -16.94 10.73
CA GLY A 35 7.71 -18.31 10.24
C GLY A 35 6.65 -18.77 9.24
N VAL A 36 5.66 -17.94 8.91
CA VAL A 36 4.62 -18.28 7.91
C VAL A 36 4.95 -17.63 6.57
N SER A 37 5.04 -18.45 5.53
CA SER A 37 5.16 -17.98 4.15
C SER A 37 3.84 -17.35 3.69
N ILE A 38 3.87 -16.07 3.35
CA ILE A 38 2.71 -15.34 2.86
C ILE A 38 2.51 -15.70 1.38
N SER A 39 1.32 -16.18 1.03
CA SER A 39 1.01 -16.53 -0.36
C SER A 39 1.05 -15.31 -1.29
N MET A 40 1.23 -15.56 -2.59
CA MET A 40 1.24 -14.49 -3.58
C MET A 40 -0.14 -13.81 -3.71
N GLY A 41 -1.23 -14.55 -3.50
CA GLY A 41 -2.59 -14.02 -3.52
C GLY A 41 -2.81 -12.91 -2.48
N VAL A 42 -2.23 -13.07 -1.28
CA VAL A 42 -2.27 -12.01 -0.25
C VAL A 42 -1.56 -10.74 -0.73
N SER A 43 -0.45 -10.88 -1.45
CA SER A 43 0.28 -9.75 -2.04
C SER A 43 -0.56 -8.99 -3.07
N VAL A 44 -1.33 -9.69 -3.90
CA VAL A 44 -2.21 -9.08 -4.90
C VAL A 44 -3.31 -8.27 -4.20
N VAL A 45 -3.98 -8.86 -3.20
CA VAL A 45 -5.01 -8.16 -2.43
C VAL A 45 -4.43 -6.94 -1.72
N ALA A 46 -3.26 -7.07 -1.10
CA ALA A 46 -2.58 -5.96 -0.43
C ALA A 46 -2.21 -4.84 -1.40
N ALA A 47 -1.72 -5.17 -2.61
CA ALA A 47 -1.45 -4.17 -3.65
C ALA A 47 -2.71 -3.39 -4.05
N ILE A 48 -3.84 -4.08 -4.24
CA ILE A 48 -5.12 -3.47 -4.62
C ILE A 48 -5.61 -2.53 -3.51
N VAL A 49 -5.64 -3.01 -2.26
CA VAL A 49 -6.10 -2.23 -1.11
C VAL A 49 -5.20 -1.01 -0.88
N ALA A 50 -3.89 -1.19 -0.91
CA ALA A 50 -2.93 -0.10 -0.75
C ALA A 50 -3.07 0.93 -1.89
N GLY A 51 -3.21 0.49 -3.14
CA GLY A 51 -3.46 1.37 -4.28
C GLY A 51 -4.75 2.19 -4.12
N TYR A 52 -5.84 1.54 -3.70
CA TYR A 52 -7.10 2.21 -3.42
C TYR A 52 -7.00 3.24 -2.29
N LEU A 53 -6.35 2.89 -1.18
CA LEU A 53 -6.16 3.81 -0.05
C LEU A 53 -5.27 4.99 -0.42
N ALA A 54 -4.22 4.77 -1.21
CA ALA A 54 -3.38 5.83 -1.74
C ALA A 54 -4.20 6.80 -2.63
N TYR A 55 -5.03 6.26 -3.52
CA TYR A 55 -5.90 7.06 -4.38
C TYR A 55 -6.91 7.89 -3.56
N ARG A 56 -7.57 7.27 -2.58
CA ARG A 56 -8.53 7.94 -1.70
C ARG A 56 -7.87 9.03 -0.86
N GLY A 57 -6.69 8.76 -0.28
CA GLY A 57 -5.91 9.75 0.46
C GLY A 57 -5.55 10.95 -0.42
N TYR A 58 -5.11 10.68 -1.66
CA TYR A 58 -4.75 11.74 -2.60
C TYR A 58 -5.96 12.62 -2.93
N ALA A 59 -7.09 12.00 -3.27
CA ALA A 59 -8.34 12.70 -3.56
C ALA A 59 -8.78 13.59 -2.39
N LEU A 60 -8.77 13.07 -1.15
CA LEU A 60 -9.15 13.82 0.04
C LEU A 60 -8.17 14.94 0.39
N SER A 61 -6.86 14.74 0.14
CA SER A 61 -5.83 15.78 0.35
C SER A 61 -6.01 16.99 -0.56
N LYS A 62 -6.64 16.81 -1.73
CA LYS A 62 -6.93 17.89 -2.69
C LYS A 62 -8.07 18.80 -2.24
N HIS A 63 -8.99 18.27 -1.41
CA HIS A 63 -10.18 18.96 -0.93
C HIS A 63 -10.11 19.40 0.55
N SER A 64 -9.00 19.10 1.25
CA SER A 64 -8.73 19.53 2.64
C SER A 64 -7.78 20.72 2.71
#